data_AF-A0A1Y1XYN5-F1
#
_entry.id   AF-A0A1Y1XYN5-F1
#
_cell.length_a   1.000
_cell.length_b   1.000
_cell.length_c   1.000
_cell.angle_alpha   90.00
_cell.angle_beta   90.00
_cell.angle_gamma   90.00
#
_symmetry.space_group_name_H-M   'P 1'
#
loop_
_entity.id
_entity.type
_entity.pdbx_description
1 polymer ?
#
loop_
_entity_poly.entity_id
_entity_poly.type
_entity_poly.pdbx_seq_one_letter_code
_entity_poly.pdbx_strand_id
1 'polypeptide(L)'
;MTKITCWHASVAQKSYGTEKRFLCPPPVVTVHGSSSAEKPQLSMSVICEAGAGPGQLEQKAMLDENHSGTFKYLHVSGTAKAKQFALKLKVINPADRSSLRSPIPHATFDSSPISIISKPSKKTSKTRNVSSCIFSGSTVSLFNRINSQTVRTKYMGIESGMLCAKNSTWSAFSITLVDSPPSDTGRPMLNSPITYGSQIILTDTATGFCSDPLIIRKVEKGRIAQNASGPVSQMQKVALQKLDDTGSGVMMYLSASSSPSDQHDATTGSNPFLSYKRAKVNAHGIDILDPSNLIEEVDDYLSWTIVGISKFEYNYLESLGPTTRPITPFPSLSCPAIYKPNTNTLELTIRHFHAHDQPLEVWLGNHGPLDIRIIWPSVGSVVMKGHETPFLELPLLFVRDDGLVYNVCQSLRYEQERHGRPKSVKVL
;
A
#
# COMPACT_ATOMS: atom_id res chain seq x y z
N MET A 1 -2.26 16.62 13.19
CA MET A 1 -1.20 15.75 12.63
C MET A 1 -1.56 15.48 11.19
N THR A 2 -0.70 15.86 10.26
CA THR A 2 -0.88 15.66 8.83
C THR A 2 -0.30 14.32 8.43
N LYS A 3 -1.05 13.53 7.67
CA LYS A 3 -0.68 12.20 7.21
C LYS A 3 -0.78 12.14 5.69
N ILE A 4 0.32 11.79 5.03
CA ILE A 4 0.40 11.61 3.59
C ILE A 4 0.64 10.13 3.32
N THR A 5 -0.29 9.48 2.64
CA THR A 5 -0.21 8.05 2.30
C THR A 5 -0.22 7.89 0.80
N CYS A 6 0.73 7.15 0.24
CA CYS A 6 0.71 6.74 -1.15
C CYS A 6 0.54 5.22 -1.25
N TRP A 7 -0.45 4.79 -2.03
CA TRP A 7 -0.67 3.40 -2.39
C TRP A 7 -0.28 3.19 -3.85
N HIS A 8 0.46 2.12 -4.14
CA HIS A 8 0.90 1.79 -5.50
C HIS A 8 1.08 0.28 -5.70
N ALA A 9 1.11 -0.16 -6.96
CA ALA A 9 1.43 -1.55 -7.28
C ALA A 9 2.87 -1.90 -6.85
N SER A 10 3.07 -3.11 -6.32
CA SER A 10 4.39 -3.63 -5.93
C SER A 10 5.27 -4.03 -7.11
N VAL A 11 4.69 -4.14 -8.31
CA VAL A 11 5.39 -4.41 -9.57
C VAL A 11 4.86 -3.52 -10.68
N ALA A 12 5.67 -3.28 -11.71
CA ALA A 12 5.23 -2.60 -12.92
C ALA A 12 5.72 -3.31 -14.18
N GLN A 13 4.90 -3.28 -15.23
CA GLN A 13 5.30 -3.78 -16.53
C GLN A 13 6.04 -2.70 -17.33
N LYS A 14 7.21 -3.03 -17.89
CA LYS A 14 7.96 -2.09 -18.72
C LYS A 14 7.29 -1.80 -20.06
N SER A 15 7.44 -0.55 -20.51
CA SER A 15 7.05 -0.06 -21.83
C SER A 15 8.10 -0.42 -22.88
N TYR A 16 7.67 -0.71 -24.11
CA TYR A 16 8.56 -1.11 -25.21
C TYR A 16 8.40 -0.17 -26.40
N GLY A 17 9.52 0.35 -26.92
CA GLY A 17 9.50 1.28 -28.05
C GLY A 17 8.63 2.50 -27.74
N THR A 18 7.59 2.71 -28.56
CA THR A 18 6.61 3.80 -28.40
C THR A 18 5.36 3.39 -27.58
N GLU A 19 5.20 2.11 -27.24
CA GLU A 19 4.07 1.61 -26.43
C GLU A 19 4.16 2.14 -25.00
N LYS A 20 3.08 2.73 -24.47
CA LYS A 20 2.99 3.17 -23.08
C LYS A 20 2.17 2.19 -22.25
N ARG A 21 2.82 1.48 -21.32
CA ARG A 21 2.17 0.63 -20.32
C ARG A 21 2.10 1.38 -19.01
N PHE A 22 0.94 2.01 -18.76
CA PHE A 22 0.72 2.75 -17.53
C PHE A 22 0.71 1.84 -16.30
N LEU A 23 1.16 2.38 -15.17
CA LEU A 23 1.08 1.71 -13.87
C LEU A 23 -0.37 1.35 -13.54
N CYS A 24 -0.61 0.11 -13.11
CA CYS A 24 -1.95 -0.42 -12.88
C CYS A 24 -1.97 -1.32 -11.63
N PRO A 25 -2.77 -0.99 -10.60
CA PRO A 25 -3.58 0.22 -10.51
C PRO A 25 -2.73 1.50 -10.46
N PRO A 26 -3.30 2.67 -10.85
CA PRO A 26 -2.56 3.93 -10.84
C PRO A 26 -2.22 4.30 -9.38
N PRO A 27 -1.00 4.83 -9.10
CA PRO A 27 -0.66 5.31 -7.77
C PRO A 27 -1.66 6.35 -7.27
N VAL A 28 -2.06 6.24 -6.01
CA VAL A 28 -3.01 7.15 -5.34
C VAL A 28 -2.37 7.69 -4.09
N VAL A 29 -2.45 9.01 -3.90
CA VAL A 29 -1.96 9.71 -2.73
C VAL A 29 -3.14 10.33 -2.00
N THR A 30 -3.28 10.05 -0.71
CA THR A 30 -4.24 10.71 0.17
C THR A 30 -3.52 11.59 1.19
N VAL A 31 -4.12 12.74 1.48
CA VAL A 31 -3.62 13.70 2.47
C VAL A 31 -4.69 13.90 3.53
N HIS A 32 -4.42 13.45 4.75
CA HIS A 32 -5.32 13.60 5.89
C HIS A 32 -4.76 14.59 6.90
N GLY A 33 -5.64 15.29 7.63
CA GLY A 33 -5.26 16.16 8.74
C GLY A 33 -4.55 17.46 8.34
N SER A 34 -4.59 17.82 7.05
CA SER A 34 -4.08 19.12 6.57
C SER A 34 -4.99 20.24 7.07
N SER A 35 -4.42 21.22 7.78
CA SER A 35 -5.10 22.43 8.26
C SER A 35 -5.13 23.56 7.22
N SER A 36 -4.49 23.37 6.05
CA SER A 36 -4.45 24.38 5.00
C SER A 36 -5.80 24.51 4.31
N ALA A 37 -6.29 25.76 4.20
CA ALA A 37 -7.51 26.09 3.46
C ALA A 37 -7.41 25.73 1.97
N GLU A 38 -6.21 25.82 1.40
CA GLU A 38 -5.94 25.44 0.02
C GLU A 38 -5.24 24.09 -0.08
N LYS A 39 -5.71 23.25 -1.03
CA LYS A 39 -5.19 21.90 -1.25
C LYS A 39 -3.82 21.95 -1.94
N PRO A 40 -2.80 21.22 -1.45
CA PRO A 40 -1.50 21.16 -2.12
C PRO A 40 -1.61 20.52 -3.51
N GLN A 41 -0.69 20.89 -4.40
CA GLN A 41 -0.48 20.21 -5.67
C GLN A 41 0.50 19.06 -5.46
N LEU A 42 0.20 17.90 -6.04
CA LEU A 42 1.08 16.75 -6.02
C LEU A 42 1.79 16.61 -7.36
N SER A 43 3.04 16.14 -7.34
CA SER A 43 3.81 15.81 -8.53
C SER A 43 4.52 14.49 -8.32
N MET A 44 4.41 13.55 -9.25
CA MET A 44 5.04 12.23 -9.13
C MET A 44 5.87 11.90 -10.36
N SER A 45 7.06 11.33 -10.13
CA SER A 45 7.94 10.85 -11.20
C SER A 45 8.50 9.45 -10.92
N VAL A 46 8.92 8.77 -11.98
CA VAL A 46 9.55 7.44 -11.92
C VAL A 46 11.07 7.61 -11.92
N ILE A 47 11.74 7.16 -10.86
CA ILE A 47 13.20 7.20 -10.71
C ILE A 47 13.80 5.83 -11.01
N CYS A 48 14.75 5.77 -11.94
CA CYS A 48 15.57 4.59 -12.17
C CYS A 48 17.01 4.85 -11.72
N GLU A 49 17.69 3.83 -11.20
CA GLU A 49 19.08 3.92 -10.71
C GLU A 49 20.09 4.37 -11.77
N ALA A 50 19.75 4.29 -13.06
CA ALA A 50 20.62 4.68 -14.18
C ALA A 50 20.73 6.21 -14.41
N GLY A 51 20.35 7.03 -13.43
CA GLY A 51 20.41 8.49 -13.48
C GLY A 51 19.13 9.14 -14.00
N ALA A 52 18.85 10.34 -13.49
CA ALA A 52 17.76 11.20 -13.96
C ALA A 52 18.11 11.76 -15.34
N GLY A 53 17.89 10.99 -16.40
CA GLY A 53 18.07 11.45 -17.76
C GLY A 53 17.06 12.55 -18.14
N PRO A 54 17.39 13.43 -19.11
CA PRO A 54 16.43 14.35 -19.69
C PRO A 54 15.26 13.56 -20.29
N GLY A 55 14.03 13.87 -19.87
CA GLY A 55 12.81 13.15 -20.29
C GLY A 55 12.10 12.32 -19.21
N GLN A 56 12.49 12.46 -17.93
CA GLN A 56 11.74 11.85 -16.82
C GLN A 56 10.30 12.37 -16.83
N LEU A 57 9.33 11.46 -17.01
CA LEU A 57 7.92 11.80 -16.96
C LEU A 57 7.55 12.22 -15.54
N GLU A 58 7.25 13.49 -15.36
CA GLU A 58 6.68 14.05 -14.15
C GLU A 58 5.19 14.35 -14.40
N GLN A 59 4.32 13.71 -13.62
CA GLN A 59 2.88 13.92 -13.70
C GLN A 59 2.44 14.74 -12.48
N LYS A 60 1.69 15.81 -12.73
CA LYS A 60 1.05 16.61 -11.67
C LYS A 60 -0.40 16.18 -11.46
N ALA A 61 -0.87 16.24 -10.22
CA ALA A 61 -2.24 15.97 -9.83
C ALA A 61 -2.70 16.97 -8.76
N MET A 62 -3.97 17.38 -8.82
CA MET A 62 -4.62 18.10 -7.74
C MET A 62 -5.38 17.11 -6.85
N LEU A 63 -5.54 17.46 -5.58
CA LEU A 63 -6.37 16.69 -4.67
C LEU A 63 -7.85 16.93 -4.97
N ASP A 64 -8.63 15.84 -5.03
CA ASP A 64 -10.09 15.86 -5.15
C ASP A 64 -10.78 16.20 -3.82
N GLU A 65 -12.11 16.13 -3.80
CA GLU A 65 -12.95 16.36 -2.60
C GLU A 65 -12.61 15.45 -1.44
N ASN A 66 -12.14 14.23 -1.71
CA ASN A 66 -11.73 13.24 -0.72
C ASN A 66 -10.26 13.40 -0.28
N HIS A 67 -9.63 14.53 -0.61
CA HIS A 67 -8.21 14.79 -0.39
C HIS A 67 -7.30 13.72 -1.02
N SER A 68 -7.69 13.22 -2.19
CA SER A 68 -6.99 12.16 -2.93
C SER A 68 -6.51 12.64 -4.31
N GLY A 69 -5.31 12.24 -4.72
CA GLY A 69 -4.73 12.52 -6.03
C GLY A 69 -4.26 11.24 -6.70
N THR A 70 -4.63 11.02 -7.97
CA THR A 70 -4.34 9.79 -8.71
C THR A 70 -3.44 10.04 -9.93
N PHE A 71 -2.42 9.20 -10.13
CA PHE A 71 -1.43 9.33 -11.20
C PHE A 71 -1.61 8.29 -12.31
N LYS A 72 -2.52 8.56 -13.26
CA LYS A 72 -2.97 7.61 -14.29
C LYS A 72 -2.01 7.35 -15.45
N TYR A 73 -1.00 8.21 -15.66
CA TYR A 73 -0.19 8.23 -16.89
C TYR A 73 1.28 7.88 -16.67
N LEU A 74 1.66 7.57 -15.43
CA LEU A 74 3.00 7.09 -15.12
C LEU A 74 3.27 5.76 -15.81
N HIS A 75 4.44 5.62 -16.41
CA HIS A 75 4.89 4.40 -17.06
C HIS A 75 6.42 4.31 -16.98
N VAL A 76 6.92 3.08 -17.12
CA VAL A 76 8.36 2.78 -17.02
C VAL A 76 8.90 2.58 -18.44
N SER A 77 9.63 3.55 -18.97
CA SER A 77 10.25 3.55 -20.31
C SER A 77 11.78 3.68 -20.23
N GLY A 78 12.50 3.25 -21.28
CA GLY A 78 13.95 3.48 -21.39
C GLY A 78 14.84 2.73 -20.39
N THR A 79 14.31 1.75 -19.65
CA THR A 79 15.02 1.12 -18.52
C THR A 79 15.96 -0.02 -18.91
N ALA A 80 16.72 0.11 -20.01
CA ALA A 80 17.34 -1.01 -20.76
C ALA A 80 17.95 -2.16 -19.92
N LYS A 81 18.50 -1.88 -18.72
CA LYS A 81 18.99 -2.90 -17.77
C LYS A 81 18.41 -2.83 -16.35
N ALA A 82 17.61 -1.83 -16.00
CA ALA A 82 17.12 -1.68 -14.63
C ALA A 82 16.10 -2.78 -14.30
N LYS A 83 16.26 -3.40 -13.13
CA LYS A 83 15.34 -4.41 -12.59
C LYS A 83 14.29 -3.80 -11.67
N GLN A 84 14.56 -2.61 -11.15
CA GLN A 84 13.72 -1.91 -10.19
C GLN A 84 13.70 -0.41 -10.50
N PHE A 85 12.68 0.28 -9.99
CA PHE A 85 12.54 1.74 -10.01
C PHE A 85 11.90 2.19 -8.69
N ALA A 86 11.92 3.48 -8.38
CA ALA A 86 11.17 4.05 -7.27
C ALA A 86 10.22 5.15 -7.78
N LEU A 87 9.15 5.42 -7.05
CA LEU A 87 8.30 6.58 -7.25
C LEU A 87 8.78 7.71 -6.36
N LYS A 88 8.96 8.91 -6.93
CA LYS A 88 9.20 10.14 -6.18
C LYS A 88 7.97 11.00 -6.19
N LEU A 89 7.41 11.26 -5.01
CA LEU A 89 6.29 12.15 -4.77
C LEU A 89 6.81 13.48 -4.24
N LYS A 90 6.48 14.57 -4.91
CA LYS A 90 6.66 15.94 -4.45
C LYS A 90 5.31 16.53 -4.07
N VAL A 91 5.25 17.19 -2.93
CA VAL A 91 4.09 17.96 -2.46
C VAL A 91 4.46 19.42 -2.55
N ILE A 92 3.67 20.20 -3.28
CA ILE A 92 3.91 21.61 -3.56
C ILE A 92 2.78 22.40 -2.91
N ASN A 93 3.14 23.30 -2.00
CA ASN A 93 2.16 24.15 -1.35
C ASN A 93 1.66 25.22 -2.32
N PRO A 94 0.42 25.71 -2.16
CA PRO A 94 -0.14 26.72 -3.03
C PRO A 94 0.68 28.01 -3.09
N ALA A 95 1.26 28.43 -1.96
CA ALA A 95 2.13 29.61 -1.87
C ALA A 95 3.35 29.53 -2.79
N ASP A 96 3.91 28.33 -3.00
CA ASP A 96 5.11 28.15 -3.83
C ASP A 96 4.79 28.07 -5.33
N ARG A 97 3.50 27.93 -5.70
CA ARG A 97 3.05 27.81 -7.10
C ARG A 97 3.20 29.10 -7.89
N SER A 98 3.12 30.26 -7.22
CA SER A 98 3.13 31.59 -7.86
C SER A 98 4.53 32.16 -8.05
N SER A 99 5.57 31.47 -7.55
CA SER A 99 6.94 31.92 -7.69
C SER A 99 7.41 31.83 -9.16
N LEU A 100 8.11 32.86 -9.65
CA LEU A 100 8.72 32.90 -11.00
C LEU A 100 9.86 31.87 -11.18
N ARG A 101 10.24 31.16 -10.11
CA ARG A 101 11.25 30.10 -10.10
C ARG A 101 10.56 28.74 -10.10
N SER A 102 11.30 27.67 -10.42
CA SER A 102 10.78 26.30 -10.25
C SER A 102 10.28 26.12 -8.82
N PRO A 103 9.00 25.74 -8.60
CA PRO A 103 8.41 25.68 -7.27
C PRO A 103 9.21 24.72 -6.40
N ILE A 104 9.66 25.20 -5.23
CA ILE A 104 10.36 24.37 -4.27
C ILE A 104 9.31 23.43 -3.65
N PRO A 105 9.49 22.11 -3.73
CA PRO A 105 8.53 21.19 -3.13
C PRO A 105 8.60 21.31 -1.60
N HIS A 106 7.44 21.50 -0.98
CA HIS A 106 7.29 21.48 0.47
C HIS A 106 7.69 20.13 1.06
N ALA A 107 7.42 19.03 0.35
CA ALA A 107 7.90 17.70 0.75
C ALA A 107 8.30 16.87 -0.47
N THR A 108 9.36 16.07 -0.36
CA THR A 108 9.74 15.04 -1.33
C THR A 108 9.90 13.67 -0.67
N PHE A 109 9.19 12.68 -1.21
CA PHE A 109 9.13 11.31 -0.69
C PHE A 109 9.47 10.31 -1.78
N ASP A 110 10.21 9.25 -1.42
CA ASP A 110 10.59 8.18 -2.33
C ASP A 110 9.98 6.85 -1.85
N SER A 111 9.41 6.07 -2.78
CA SER A 111 8.93 4.72 -2.48
C SER A 111 10.09 3.74 -2.28
N SER A 112 9.81 2.61 -1.63
CA SER A 112 10.68 1.44 -1.72
C SER A 112 10.84 1.00 -3.20
N PRO A 113 11.92 0.28 -3.55
CA PRO A 113 12.13 -0.21 -4.92
C PRO A 113 10.97 -1.10 -5.40
N ILE A 114 10.45 -0.79 -6.58
CA ILE A 114 9.35 -1.47 -7.27
C ILE A 114 9.94 -2.32 -8.39
N SER A 115 9.58 -3.60 -8.46
CA SER A 115 10.14 -4.53 -9.43
C SER A 115 9.58 -4.32 -10.84
N ILE A 116 10.46 -4.29 -11.83
CA ILE A 116 10.13 -4.18 -13.25
C ILE A 116 9.98 -5.59 -13.84
N ILE A 117 8.81 -5.87 -14.42
CA ILE A 117 8.54 -7.11 -15.14
C ILE A 117 8.42 -6.86 -16.65
N SER A 118 8.86 -7.83 -17.46
CA SER A 118 8.70 -7.78 -18.92
C SER A 118 7.28 -8.16 -19.34
N LYS A 119 6.80 -9.29 -18.80
CA LYS A 119 5.45 -9.83 -18.97
C LYS A 119 5.06 -10.60 -17.70
N PRO A 120 3.76 -10.72 -17.38
CA PRO A 120 3.30 -11.63 -16.33
C PRO A 120 3.80 -13.05 -16.59
N SER A 121 4.14 -13.78 -15.53
CA SER A 121 4.57 -15.17 -15.68
C SER A 121 3.44 -16.03 -16.23
N LYS A 122 3.70 -16.78 -17.31
CA LYS A 122 2.76 -17.80 -17.83
C LYS A 122 2.80 -19.07 -16.98
N LYS A 123 3.98 -19.44 -16.48
CA LYS A 123 4.16 -20.62 -15.63
C LYS A 123 3.64 -20.32 -14.23
N THR A 124 3.01 -21.30 -13.60
CA THR A 124 2.89 -21.29 -12.15
C THR A 124 4.31 -21.20 -11.59
N SER A 125 4.58 -20.21 -10.76
CA SER A 125 5.93 -19.99 -10.26
C SER A 125 6.37 -21.22 -9.47
N LYS A 126 7.57 -21.76 -9.73
CA LYS A 126 8.16 -22.74 -8.80
C LYS A 126 8.45 -22.01 -7.48
N THR A 127 8.31 -22.68 -6.35
CA THR A 127 8.49 -22.14 -4.98
C THR A 127 9.78 -21.35 -4.76
N ARG A 128 10.77 -21.49 -5.65
CA ARG A 128 12.06 -20.78 -5.62
C ARG A 128 12.00 -19.28 -6.01
N ASN A 129 10.93 -18.79 -6.67
CA ASN A 129 10.81 -17.37 -7.05
C ASN A 129 9.78 -16.61 -6.18
N VAL A 130 10.09 -16.55 -4.88
CA VAL A 130 9.24 -16.01 -3.79
C VAL A 130 8.82 -14.56 -4.06
N SER A 131 9.70 -13.73 -4.65
CA SER A 131 9.45 -12.29 -4.85
C SER A 131 8.29 -11.97 -5.79
N SER A 132 7.90 -12.91 -6.67
CA SER A 132 6.77 -12.73 -7.59
C SER A 132 5.45 -13.33 -7.09
N CYS A 133 5.43 -13.96 -5.92
CA CYS A 133 4.22 -14.63 -5.41
C CYS A 133 3.34 -13.66 -4.58
N ILE A 134 2.05 -13.99 -4.50
CA ILE A 134 1.11 -13.37 -3.57
C ILE A 134 1.04 -14.25 -2.32
N PHE A 135 1.12 -13.63 -1.14
CA PHE A 135 1.13 -14.32 0.16
C PHE A 135 -0.12 -14.00 0.97
N SER A 136 -0.54 -14.95 1.80
CA SER A 136 -1.58 -14.72 2.81
C SER A 136 -1.15 -13.59 3.76
N GLY A 137 -2.04 -12.64 4.00
CA GLY A 137 -1.80 -11.42 4.77
C GLY A 137 -1.27 -10.24 3.94
N SER A 138 -0.81 -10.47 2.70
CA SER A 138 -0.37 -9.37 1.83
C SER A 138 -1.54 -8.51 1.36
N THR A 139 -1.26 -7.29 0.91
CA THR A 139 -2.27 -6.42 0.31
C THR A 139 -2.27 -6.55 -1.20
N VAL A 140 -3.45 -6.64 -1.81
CA VAL A 140 -3.65 -6.79 -3.25
C VAL A 140 -4.72 -5.85 -3.78
N SER A 141 -4.67 -5.61 -5.08
CA SER A 141 -5.79 -5.05 -5.85
C SER A 141 -6.12 -6.01 -6.98
N LEU A 142 -7.39 -6.05 -7.34
CA LEU A 142 -7.89 -6.76 -8.51
C LEU A 142 -8.46 -5.77 -9.52
N PHE A 143 -8.13 -5.97 -10.79
CA PHE A 143 -8.73 -5.19 -11.88
C PHE A 143 -9.12 -6.07 -13.05
N ASN A 144 -10.23 -5.74 -13.69
CA ASN A 144 -10.74 -6.37 -14.89
C ASN A 144 -10.43 -5.48 -16.10
N ARG A 145 -9.94 -6.05 -17.20
CA ARG A 145 -9.68 -5.29 -18.44
C ARG A 145 -10.32 -5.99 -19.63
N ILE A 146 -11.52 -5.54 -19.99
CA ILE A 146 -12.31 -6.13 -21.08
C ILE A 146 -11.65 -5.87 -22.43
N ASN A 147 -11.49 -6.90 -23.25
CA ASN A 147 -10.85 -6.87 -24.57
C ASN A 147 -9.42 -6.31 -24.54
N SER A 148 -8.74 -6.40 -23.39
CA SER A 148 -7.41 -5.82 -23.17
C SER A 148 -7.31 -4.29 -23.38
N GLN A 149 -8.42 -3.55 -23.31
CA GLN A 149 -8.45 -2.09 -23.50
C GLN A 149 -8.27 -1.33 -22.18
N THR A 150 -7.26 -0.46 -22.10
CA THR A 150 -6.94 0.30 -20.87
C THR A 150 -8.10 1.18 -20.40
N VAL A 151 -8.81 1.84 -21.33
CA VAL A 151 -9.96 2.73 -21.00
C VAL A 151 -11.16 1.98 -20.44
N ARG A 152 -11.22 0.65 -20.60
CA ARG A 152 -12.28 -0.22 -20.05
C ARG A 152 -11.81 -0.97 -18.80
N THR A 153 -10.73 -0.51 -18.17
CA THR A 153 -10.25 -1.12 -16.93
C THR A 153 -11.22 -0.77 -15.81
N LYS A 154 -11.76 -1.79 -15.15
CA LYS A 154 -12.53 -1.66 -13.92
C LYS A 154 -11.72 -2.21 -12.76
N TYR A 155 -11.71 -1.50 -11.64
CA TYR A 155 -11.03 -1.93 -10.43
C TYR A 155 -12.06 -2.48 -9.45
N MET A 156 -11.70 -3.56 -8.76
CA MET A 156 -12.49 -4.03 -7.64
C MET A 156 -12.43 -2.98 -6.52
N GLY A 157 -13.59 -2.66 -5.96
CA GLY A 157 -13.72 -1.77 -4.83
C GLY A 157 -14.91 -2.15 -3.95
N ILE A 158 -15.16 -1.33 -2.94
CA ILE A 158 -16.34 -1.43 -2.10
C ILE A 158 -17.14 -0.14 -2.17
N GLU A 159 -18.45 -0.32 -2.17
CA GLU A 159 -19.46 0.72 -2.06
C GLU A 159 -20.65 0.13 -1.30
N SER A 160 -21.20 0.88 -0.34
CA SER A 160 -22.37 0.46 0.46
C SER A 160 -22.25 -0.94 1.09
N GLY A 161 -21.05 -1.33 1.53
CA GLY A 161 -20.81 -2.64 2.14
C GLY A 161 -20.91 -3.82 1.16
N MET A 162 -20.78 -3.58 -0.15
CA MET A 162 -20.76 -4.61 -1.18
C MET A 162 -19.58 -4.41 -2.14
N LEU A 163 -19.11 -5.50 -2.75
CA LEU A 163 -18.10 -5.42 -3.79
C LEU A 163 -18.69 -4.77 -5.05
N CYS A 164 -17.96 -3.82 -5.63
CA CYS A 164 -18.34 -3.11 -6.85
C CYS A 164 -17.17 -2.99 -7.85
N ALA A 165 -17.50 -2.66 -9.10
CA ALA A 165 -16.53 -2.41 -10.16
C ALA A 165 -16.39 -0.90 -10.42
N LYS A 166 -15.31 -0.31 -9.91
CA LYS A 166 -15.01 1.12 -10.01
C LYS A 166 -14.26 1.46 -11.30
N ASN A 167 -14.55 2.61 -11.91
CA ASN A 167 -13.91 3.02 -13.18
C ASN A 167 -12.70 3.94 -12.97
N SER A 168 -12.65 4.68 -11.86
CA SER A 168 -11.69 5.76 -11.63
C SER A 168 -10.78 5.55 -10.42
N THR A 169 -11.29 4.87 -9.39
CA THR A 169 -10.61 4.58 -8.12
C THR A 169 -10.53 3.08 -7.91
N TRP A 170 -9.75 2.64 -6.93
CA TRP A 170 -9.53 1.23 -6.63
C TRP A 170 -9.39 1.04 -5.12
N SER A 171 -9.70 -0.16 -4.63
CA SER A 171 -9.51 -0.52 -3.22
C SER A 171 -8.34 -1.48 -3.05
N ALA A 172 -7.70 -1.40 -1.88
CA ALA A 172 -6.65 -2.29 -1.46
C ALA A 172 -7.22 -3.31 -0.45
N PHE A 173 -7.08 -4.59 -0.77
CA PHE A 173 -7.62 -5.70 0.02
C PHE A 173 -6.49 -6.49 0.67
N SER A 174 -6.56 -6.79 1.97
CA SER A 174 -5.79 -7.87 2.56
C SER A 174 -6.36 -9.19 2.07
N ILE A 175 -5.51 -10.06 1.54
CA ILE A 175 -5.91 -11.39 1.06
C ILE A 175 -5.47 -12.44 2.08
N THR A 176 -6.42 -13.21 2.62
CA THR A 176 -6.16 -14.22 3.68
C THR A 176 -6.60 -15.60 3.23
N LEU A 177 -5.83 -16.63 3.58
CA LEU A 177 -6.22 -18.03 3.40
C LEU A 177 -7.17 -18.47 4.51
N VAL A 178 -8.28 -19.13 4.15
CA VAL A 178 -9.25 -19.64 5.12
C VAL A 178 -8.70 -20.86 5.84
N ASP A 179 -8.37 -21.92 5.10
CA ASP A 179 -7.76 -23.13 5.64
C ASP A 179 -6.24 -23.05 5.52
N SER A 180 -5.62 -22.24 6.37
CA SER A 180 -4.16 -22.24 6.47
C SER A 180 -3.71 -23.59 7.03
N PRO A 181 -2.77 -24.32 6.39
CA PRO A 181 -2.29 -25.60 6.92
C PRO A 181 -1.77 -25.37 8.36
N PRO A 182 -2.17 -26.21 9.33
CA PRO A 182 -1.75 -26.03 10.70
C PRO A 182 -0.22 -26.05 10.77
N SER A 183 0.38 -25.04 11.40
CA SER A 183 1.78 -25.16 11.79
C SER A 183 1.89 -26.17 12.93
N ASP A 184 3.01 -26.87 13.04
CA ASP A 184 3.36 -27.69 14.22
C ASP A 184 3.30 -26.90 15.54
N THR A 185 3.14 -25.57 15.49
CA THR A 185 3.08 -24.66 16.64
C THR A 185 1.67 -24.12 16.95
N GLY A 186 0.62 -24.56 16.25
CA GLY A 186 -0.77 -24.11 16.48
C GLY A 186 -1.03 -22.64 16.13
N ARG A 187 -0.06 -21.95 15.52
CA ARG A 187 -0.21 -20.58 15.01
C ARG A 187 -0.43 -20.60 13.49
N PRO A 188 -1.31 -19.77 12.94
CA PRO A 188 -1.44 -19.64 11.49
C PRO A 188 -0.09 -19.23 10.89
N MET A 189 0.35 -19.93 9.84
CA MET A 189 1.58 -19.59 9.13
C MET A 189 1.39 -18.21 8.45
N LEU A 190 1.90 -17.15 9.09
CA LEU A 190 2.04 -15.87 8.40
C LEU A 190 2.95 -16.08 7.19
N ASN A 191 2.56 -15.53 6.03
CA ASN A 191 3.30 -15.56 4.77
C ASN A 191 3.31 -16.92 4.04
N SER A 192 2.26 -17.73 4.16
CA SER A 192 2.04 -18.84 3.22
C SER A 192 1.68 -18.32 1.81
N PRO A 193 2.29 -18.83 0.73
CA PRO A 193 1.94 -18.43 -0.63
C PRO A 193 0.52 -18.88 -0.96
N ILE A 194 -0.25 -18.00 -1.60
CA ILE A 194 -1.59 -18.35 -2.07
C ILE A 194 -1.46 -19.18 -3.33
N THR A 195 -2.04 -20.38 -3.33
CA THR A 195 -2.02 -21.29 -4.47
C THR A 195 -3.38 -21.34 -5.16
N TYR A 196 -3.36 -21.65 -6.45
CA TYR A 196 -4.60 -21.91 -7.19
C TYR A 196 -5.36 -23.08 -6.59
N GLY A 197 -6.68 -22.93 -6.46
CA GLY A 197 -7.56 -23.86 -5.76
C GLY A 197 -7.76 -23.58 -4.27
N SER A 198 -6.99 -22.68 -3.68
CA SER A 198 -7.16 -22.28 -2.27
C SER A 198 -8.40 -21.39 -2.08
N GLN A 199 -9.00 -21.50 -0.90
CA GLN A 199 -10.05 -20.60 -0.42
C GLN A 199 -9.44 -19.36 0.24
N ILE A 200 -9.90 -18.19 -0.20
CA ILE A 200 -9.43 -16.89 0.25
C ILE A 200 -10.58 -16.01 0.72
N ILE A 201 -10.27 -15.08 1.62
CA ILE A 201 -11.14 -13.96 1.99
C ILE A 201 -10.42 -12.66 1.60
N LEU A 202 -11.16 -11.74 0.98
CA LEU A 202 -10.69 -10.39 0.68
C LEU A 202 -11.26 -9.43 1.74
N THR A 203 -10.38 -8.82 2.52
CA THR A 203 -10.73 -7.83 3.54
C THR A 203 -10.26 -6.46 3.11
N ASP A 204 -11.17 -5.49 2.98
CA ASP A 204 -10.79 -4.14 2.61
C ASP A 204 -10.06 -3.39 3.71
N THR A 205 -8.94 -2.80 3.34
CA THR A 205 -8.04 -2.15 4.30
C THR A 205 -8.57 -0.83 4.83
N ALA A 206 -9.59 -0.23 4.19
CA ALA A 206 -10.19 1.03 4.62
C ALA A 206 -11.43 0.82 5.50
N THR A 207 -12.34 -0.06 5.09
CA THR A 207 -13.65 -0.27 5.75
C THR A 207 -13.69 -1.49 6.66
N GLY A 208 -12.76 -2.44 6.50
CA GLY A 208 -12.79 -3.73 7.20
C GLY A 208 -13.84 -4.71 6.65
N PHE A 209 -14.53 -4.36 5.56
CA PHE A 209 -15.47 -5.28 4.89
C PHE A 209 -14.73 -6.56 4.46
N CYS A 210 -15.34 -7.71 4.74
CA CYS A 210 -14.85 -9.02 4.30
C CYS A 210 -15.79 -9.59 3.23
N SER A 211 -15.21 -10.09 2.14
CA SER A 211 -15.97 -10.87 1.17
C SER A 211 -16.43 -12.21 1.76
N ASP A 212 -17.44 -12.81 1.14
CA ASP A 212 -17.63 -14.27 1.27
C ASP A 212 -16.34 -15.01 0.88
N PRO A 213 -16.13 -16.24 1.36
CA PRO A 213 -15.00 -17.03 0.91
C PRO A 213 -15.06 -17.29 -0.61
N LEU A 214 -13.90 -17.22 -1.26
CA LEU A 214 -13.77 -17.37 -2.71
C LEU A 214 -12.66 -18.36 -3.03
N ILE A 215 -12.85 -19.19 -4.06
CA ILE A 215 -11.80 -20.08 -4.56
C ILE A 215 -11.07 -19.41 -5.71
N ILE A 216 -9.76 -19.23 -5.59
CA ILE A 216 -8.94 -18.61 -6.63
C ILE A 216 -8.57 -19.61 -7.73
N ARG A 217 -9.05 -19.36 -8.95
CA ARG A 217 -8.81 -20.21 -10.13
C ARG A 217 -7.89 -19.53 -11.13
N LYS A 218 -7.05 -20.31 -11.81
CA LYS A 218 -6.15 -19.80 -12.85
C LYS A 218 -6.92 -19.64 -14.16
N VAL A 219 -6.77 -18.50 -14.82
CA VAL A 219 -7.33 -18.26 -16.15
C VAL A 219 -6.22 -18.23 -17.19
N GLU A 220 -6.32 -19.11 -18.20
CA GLU A 220 -5.44 -19.12 -19.36
C GLU A 220 -6.25 -19.17 -20.65
N LYS A 221 -5.91 -18.29 -21.61
CA LYS A 221 -6.55 -18.27 -22.94
C LYS A 221 -8.09 -18.26 -22.90
N GLY A 222 -8.68 -17.56 -21.92
CA GLY A 222 -10.14 -17.48 -21.76
C GLY A 222 -10.79 -18.74 -21.16
N ARG A 223 -10.02 -19.60 -20.49
CA ARG A 223 -10.49 -20.84 -19.87
C ARG A 223 -9.96 -20.98 -18.45
N ILE A 224 -10.71 -21.65 -17.58
CA ILE A 224 -10.18 -22.10 -16.29
C ILE A 224 -9.16 -23.22 -16.55
N ALA A 225 -7.96 -23.07 -16.01
CA ALA A 225 -6.96 -24.11 -16.09
C ALA A 225 -7.28 -25.23 -15.11
N GLN A 226 -7.63 -26.41 -15.64
CA GLN A 226 -7.81 -27.63 -14.87
C GLN A 226 -6.48 -28.02 -14.20
N ASN A 227 -6.51 -28.36 -12.91
CA ASN A 227 -5.35 -28.82 -12.13
C ASN A 227 -4.23 -27.78 -11.87
N ALA A 228 -4.52 -26.48 -12.00
CA ALA A 228 -3.60 -25.46 -11.53
C ALA A 228 -3.52 -25.48 -9.99
N SER A 229 -2.35 -25.85 -9.44
CA SER A 229 -2.09 -25.94 -7.98
C SER A 229 -0.90 -25.10 -7.51
N GLY A 230 -0.19 -24.44 -8.42
CA GLY A 230 0.98 -23.63 -8.07
C GLY A 230 0.62 -22.26 -7.46
N PRO A 231 1.62 -21.51 -6.95
CA PRO A 231 1.42 -20.20 -6.35
C PRO A 231 0.95 -19.15 -7.36
N VAL A 232 0.03 -18.32 -6.90
CA VAL A 232 -0.49 -17.15 -7.62
C VAL A 232 0.61 -16.09 -7.65
N SER A 233 0.90 -15.59 -8.84
CA SER A 233 1.96 -14.61 -9.07
C SER A 233 1.41 -13.25 -9.49
N GLN A 234 2.22 -12.22 -9.27
CA GLN A 234 1.94 -10.83 -9.65
C GLN A 234 1.47 -10.72 -11.12
N MET A 235 0.41 -9.94 -11.35
CA MET A 235 -0.16 -9.61 -12.66
C MET A 235 -0.75 -10.80 -13.45
N GLN A 236 -1.01 -11.93 -12.80
CA GLN A 236 -1.68 -13.08 -13.44
C GLN A 236 -3.20 -12.88 -13.53
N LYS A 237 -3.80 -13.48 -14.56
CA LYS A 237 -5.26 -13.58 -14.68
C LYS A 237 -5.79 -14.69 -13.79
N VAL A 238 -6.82 -14.37 -13.01
CA VAL A 238 -7.49 -15.24 -12.06
C VAL A 238 -9.01 -15.10 -12.21
N ALA A 239 -9.74 -16.15 -11.87
CA ALA A 239 -11.18 -16.09 -11.67
C ALA A 239 -11.46 -16.36 -10.18
N LEU A 240 -12.48 -15.70 -9.64
CA LEU A 240 -12.88 -15.84 -8.25
C LEU A 240 -14.20 -16.61 -8.21
N GLN A 241 -14.11 -17.88 -7.83
CA GLN A 241 -15.25 -18.78 -7.81
C GLN A 241 -15.96 -18.69 -6.45
N LYS A 242 -17.30 -18.65 -6.45
CA LYS A 242 -18.10 -18.84 -5.24
C LYS A 242 -17.98 -20.28 -4.75
N LEU A 243 -18.07 -20.50 -3.44
CA LEU A 243 -18.30 -21.85 -2.91
C LEU A 243 -19.67 -22.37 -3.37
N ASP A 244 -19.74 -23.67 -3.65
CA ASP A 244 -20.98 -24.35 -4.02
C ASP A 244 -21.77 -24.69 -2.74
N ASP A 245 -22.51 -23.71 -2.23
CA ASP A 245 -23.32 -23.87 -1.02
C ASP A 245 -24.54 -24.78 -1.24
N THR A 246 -24.95 -25.00 -2.50
CA THR A 246 -26.19 -25.69 -2.86
C THR A 246 -25.99 -27.14 -3.30
N GLY A 247 -24.73 -27.59 -3.41
CA GLY A 247 -24.39 -28.91 -3.95
C GLY A 247 -24.86 -29.11 -5.40
N SER A 248 -25.09 -28.00 -6.12
CA SER A 248 -25.65 -28.01 -7.47
C SER A 248 -24.63 -28.42 -8.53
N GLY A 249 -23.33 -28.39 -8.19
CA GLY A 249 -22.24 -28.55 -9.14
C GLY A 249 -22.10 -27.37 -10.11
N VAL A 250 -22.88 -26.30 -9.94
CA VAL A 250 -22.85 -25.13 -10.82
C VAL A 250 -21.80 -24.15 -10.36
N MET A 251 -20.69 -24.11 -11.09
CA MET A 251 -19.60 -23.17 -10.80
C MET A 251 -19.98 -21.74 -11.21
N MET A 252 -19.92 -20.84 -10.24
CA MET A 252 -20.27 -19.43 -10.38
C MET A 252 -19.04 -18.57 -10.07
N TYR A 253 -18.80 -17.54 -10.89
CA TYR A 253 -17.62 -16.69 -10.80
C TYR A 253 -18.00 -15.23 -10.64
N LEU A 254 -17.20 -14.49 -9.87
CA LEU A 254 -17.41 -13.08 -9.61
C LEU A 254 -17.16 -12.24 -10.87
N SER A 255 -18.17 -11.47 -11.27
CA SER A 255 -18.22 -10.73 -12.53
C SER A 255 -18.06 -9.23 -12.35
N ALA A 256 -17.24 -8.61 -13.21
CA ALA A 256 -17.10 -7.15 -13.34
C ALA A 256 -18.18 -6.50 -14.22
N SER A 257 -19.05 -7.31 -14.82
CA SER A 257 -20.19 -6.82 -15.61
C SER A 257 -21.39 -6.57 -14.68
N SER A 258 -22.09 -5.47 -14.90
CA SER A 258 -23.34 -5.17 -14.20
C SER A 258 -24.38 -6.27 -14.45
N SER A 259 -25.28 -6.45 -13.51
CA SER A 259 -26.52 -7.18 -13.76
C SER A 259 -27.37 -6.42 -14.78
N PRO A 260 -28.17 -7.10 -15.61
CA PRO A 260 -29.12 -6.44 -16.51
C PRO A 260 -30.10 -5.52 -15.77
N SER A 261 -30.42 -5.83 -14.51
CA SER A 261 -31.24 -4.98 -13.62
C SER A 261 -30.63 -3.61 -13.36
N ASP A 262 -29.30 -3.48 -13.40
CA ASP A 262 -28.60 -2.24 -13.06
C ASP A 262 -28.47 -1.30 -14.27
N GLN A 263 -28.86 -1.74 -15.47
CA GLN A 263 -28.85 -0.89 -16.66
C GLN A 263 -29.95 0.18 -16.61
N HIS A 264 -30.98 -0.01 -15.77
CA HIS A 264 -32.04 0.98 -15.56
C HIS A 264 -31.62 2.12 -14.60
N ASP A 265 -30.57 1.91 -13.81
CA ASP A 265 -30.07 2.83 -12.78
C ASP A 265 -28.73 3.50 -13.17
N ALA A 266 -28.32 3.36 -14.43
CA ALA A 266 -27.11 4.00 -14.97
C ALA A 266 -27.19 5.55 -14.99
N THR A 267 -28.35 6.12 -14.66
CA THR A 267 -28.59 7.56 -14.50
C THR A 267 -28.04 8.12 -13.18
N THR A 268 -27.76 7.28 -12.18
CA THR A 268 -27.41 7.72 -10.82
C THR A 268 -25.90 7.79 -10.53
N GLY A 269 -25.04 7.47 -11.51
CA GLY A 269 -23.59 7.62 -11.39
C GLY A 269 -22.92 6.68 -10.37
N SER A 270 -23.64 5.69 -9.82
CA SER A 270 -23.12 4.71 -8.87
C SER A 270 -22.27 3.64 -9.57
N ASN A 271 -21.30 3.04 -8.86
CA ASN A 271 -20.50 1.96 -9.45
C ASN A 271 -21.32 0.66 -9.43
N PRO A 272 -21.32 -0.13 -10.52
CA PRO A 272 -22.09 -1.37 -10.57
C PRO A 272 -21.54 -2.40 -9.57
N PHE A 273 -22.45 -3.02 -8.82
CA PHE A 273 -22.09 -4.09 -7.89
C PHE A 273 -21.63 -5.34 -8.64
N LEU A 274 -20.71 -6.09 -8.03
CA LEU A 274 -20.26 -7.35 -8.58
C LEU A 274 -21.34 -8.42 -8.37
N SER A 275 -21.55 -9.23 -9.40
CA SER A 275 -22.51 -10.34 -9.36
C SER A 275 -21.83 -11.65 -9.70
N TYR A 276 -22.40 -12.76 -9.24
CA TYR A 276 -21.93 -14.09 -9.62
C TYR A 276 -22.59 -14.51 -10.94
N LYS A 277 -21.78 -14.91 -11.93
CA LYS A 277 -22.25 -15.42 -13.22
C LYS A 277 -21.61 -16.76 -13.55
N ARG A 278 -22.33 -17.59 -14.28
CA ARG A 278 -21.88 -18.92 -14.69
C ARG A 278 -20.83 -18.81 -15.81
N ALA A 279 -19.82 -19.67 -15.77
CA ALA A 279 -18.92 -19.89 -16.90
C ALA A 279 -19.63 -20.70 -18.00
N LYS A 280 -19.23 -20.52 -19.27
CA LYS A 280 -19.71 -21.38 -20.36
C LYS A 280 -18.97 -22.70 -20.27
N VAL A 281 -19.70 -23.81 -20.23
CA VAL A 281 -19.09 -25.14 -20.12
C VAL A 281 -19.20 -25.83 -21.47
N ASN A 282 -18.06 -26.14 -22.07
CA ASN A 282 -17.99 -26.89 -23.32
C ASN A 282 -17.38 -28.27 -23.02
N ALA A 283 -18.02 -29.33 -23.51
CA ALA A 283 -17.44 -30.68 -23.52
C ALA A 283 -16.65 -30.90 -24.82
N HIS A 284 -15.51 -31.59 -24.75
CA HIS A 284 -14.82 -32.12 -25.91
C HIS A 284 -14.71 -33.64 -25.79
N GLY A 285 -15.36 -34.36 -26.71
CA GLY A 285 -15.35 -35.83 -26.75
C GLY A 285 -16.76 -36.44 -26.75
N ILE A 286 -16.85 -37.72 -27.13
CA ILE A 286 -18.10 -38.49 -27.28
C ILE A 286 -18.70 -38.84 -25.90
N ASP A 287 -17.91 -38.84 -24.82
CA ASP A 287 -18.36 -39.15 -23.46
C ASP A 287 -18.56 -37.89 -22.61
N ILE A 288 -19.84 -37.57 -22.39
CA ILE A 288 -20.34 -36.43 -21.58
C ILE A 288 -20.17 -36.69 -20.07
N LEU A 289 -19.71 -37.89 -19.68
CA LEU A 289 -19.75 -38.38 -18.28
C LEU A 289 -18.45 -38.21 -17.49
N ASP A 290 -17.34 -37.77 -18.10
CA ASP A 290 -16.08 -37.53 -17.37
C ASP A 290 -15.91 -36.04 -17.01
N PRO A 291 -15.98 -35.67 -15.71
CA PRO A 291 -15.80 -34.29 -15.26
C PRO A 291 -14.43 -33.69 -15.63
N SER A 292 -13.43 -34.53 -15.89
CA SER A 292 -12.09 -34.07 -16.27
C SER A 292 -12.02 -33.50 -17.69
N ASN A 293 -13.00 -33.80 -18.56
CA ASN A 293 -13.07 -33.28 -19.93
C ASN A 293 -13.89 -31.98 -20.07
N LEU A 294 -14.41 -31.44 -18.95
CA LEU A 294 -15.23 -30.22 -18.94
C LEU A 294 -14.36 -28.97 -19.01
N ILE A 295 -14.35 -28.28 -20.15
CA ILE A 295 -13.64 -27.02 -20.30
C ILE A 295 -14.57 -25.88 -19.93
N GLU A 296 -14.25 -25.19 -18.84
CA GLU A 296 -14.92 -23.96 -18.44
C GLU A 296 -14.32 -22.77 -19.19
N GLU A 297 -15.05 -22.26 -20.18
CA GLU A 297 -14.77 -21.02 -20.88
C GLU A 297 -15.26 -19.82 -20.07
N VAL A 298 -14.35 -18.87 -19.89
CA VAL A 298 -14.50 -17.71 -19.02
C VAL A 298 -14.41 -16.48 -19.88
N ASP A 299 -15.53 -15.76 -19.99
CA ASP A 299 -15.55 -14.47 -20.67
C ASP A 299 -14.66 -13.45 -19.94
N ASP A 300 -14.20 -12.42 -20.66
CA ASP A 300 -13.26 -11.42 -20.12
C ASP A 300 -13.76 -10.74 -18.84
N TYR A 301 -15.07 -10.54 -18.69
CA TYR A 301 -15.67 -9.88 -17.51
C TYR A 301 -15.62 -10.74 -16.23
N LEU A 302 -15.31 -12.03 -16.33
CA LEU A 302 -15.08 -12.93 -15.20
C LEU A 302 -13.59 -13.05 -14.83
N SER A 303 -12.71 -12.48 -15.65
CA SER A 303 -11.26 -12.59 -15.50
C SER A 303 -10.67 -11.36 -14.81
N TRP A 304 -10.14 -11.53 -13.60
CA TRP A 304 -9.48 -10.48 -12.84
C TRP A 304 -7.97 -10.59 -12.97
N THR A 305 -7.26 -9.47 -13.01
CA THR A 305 -5.81 -9.43 -12.85
C THR A 305 -5.50 -9.06 -11.42
N ILE A 306 -4.74 -9.91 -10.72
CA ILE A 306 -4.34 -9.68 -9.33
C ILE A 306 -2.93 -9.08 -9.27
N VAL A 307 -2.75 -8.07 -8.43
CA VAL A 307 -1.44 -7.43 -8.21
C VAL A 307 -1.29 -7.06 -6.74
N GLY A 308 -0.09 -7.27 -6.20
CA GLY A 308 0.29 -6.84 -4.87
C GLY A 308 0.37 -5.32 -4.79
N ILE A 309 0.01 -4.79 -3.62
CA ILE A 309 -0.02 -3.37 -3.33
C ILE A 309 0.98 -3.08 -2.21
N SER A 310 1.76 -2.04 -2.42
CA SER A 310 2.66 -1.47 -1.44
C SER A 310 2.18 -0.07 -1.07
N LYS A 311 2.54 0.37 0.13
CA LYS A 311 2.29 1.73 0.59
C LYS A 311 3.53 2.33 1.22
N PHE A 312 3.64 3.65 1.12
CA PHE A 312 4.51 4.43 1.98
C PHE A 312 3.67 5.54 2.63
N GLU A 313 4.01 5.84 3.87
CA GLU A 313 3.23 6.73 4.72
C GLU A 313 4.18 7.63 5.50
N TYR A 314 3.84 8.92 5.56
CA TYR A 314 4.59 9.92 6.28
C TYR A 314 3.65 10.76 7.12
N ASN A 315 4.07 11.01 8.35
CA ASN A 315 3.29 11.77 9.32
C ASN A 315 4.14 12.90 9.88
N TYR A 316 3.57 14.10 9.95
CA TYR A 316 4.21 15.26 10.56
C TYR A 316 3.17 16.16 11.26
N LEU A 317 3.63 17.01 12.16
CA LEU A 317 2.77 17.97 12.85
C LEU A 317 3.39 19.35 12.80
N GLU A 318 2.62 20.33 12.32
CA GLU A 318 2.98 21.74 12.36
C GLU A 318 2.36 22.37 13.61
N SER A 319 3.17 22.59 14.65
CA SER A 319 2.66 23.09 15.95
C SER A 319 2.50 24.61 16.00
N LEU A 320 3.29 25.35 15.22
CA LEU A 320 3.32 26.82 15.19
C LEU A 320 2.66 27.41 13.92
N GLY A 321 1.92 26.58 13.16
CA GLY A 321 1.30 26.96 11.89
C GLY A 321 2.09 26.51 10.65
N PRO A 322 1.62 26.86 9.44
CA PRO A 322 2.19 26.35 8.19
C PRO A 322 3.65 26.73 8.02
N THR A 323 4.50 25.74 7.74
CA THR A 323 5.93 25.96 7.55
C THR A 323 6.24 26.42 6.12
N THR A 324 7.14 27.40 5.99
CA THR A 324 7.58 27.94 4.69
C THR A 324 8.78 27.20 4.09
N ARG A 325 9.48 26.39 4.91
CA ARG A 325 10.62 25.59 4.50
C ARG A 325 10.21 24.14 4.21
N PRO A 326 10.86 23.45 3.25
CA PRO A 326 10.59 22.05 2.98
C PRO A 326 10.70 21.19 4.24
N ILE A 327 9.72 20.32 4.48
CA ILE A 327 9.69 19.42 5.64
C ILE A 327 10.60 18.19 5.46
N THR A 328 11.09 17.97 4.25
CA THR A 328 12.01 16.88 3.90
C THR A 328 13.44 17.38 3.78
N PRO A 329 14.45 16.55 4.09
CA PRO A 329 14.34 15.13 4.43
C PRO A 329 13.90 14.88 5.88
N PHE A 330 13.13 13.81 6.11
CA PHE A 330 12.71 13.44 7.46
C PHE A 330 13.89 12.88 8.26
N PRO A 331 14.04 13.26 9.54
CA PRO A 331 14.98 12.61 10.42
C PRO A 331 14.54 11.16 10.66
N SER A 332 15.50 10.24 10.70
CA SER A 332 15.22 8.83 10.96
C SER A 332 16.33 8.20 11.79
N LEU A 333 15.95 7.23 12.63
CA LEU A 333 16.90 6.46 13.41
C LEU A 333 17.52 5.36 12.53
N SER A 334 18.85 5.31 12.50
CA SER A 334 19.59 4.24 11.80
C SER A 334 19.54 2.92 12.55
N CYS A 335 19.38 2.98 13.87
CA CYS A 335 19.25 1.86 14.78
C CYS A 335 18.32 2.25 15.94
N PRO A 336 17.74 1.27 16.66
CA PRO A 336 16.95 1.57 17.85
C PRO A 336 17.73 2.41 18.87
N ALA A 337 17.07 3.35 19.55
CA ALA A 337 17.72 4.11 20.61
C ALA A 337 18.22 3.19 21.72
N ILE A 338 19.36 3.52 22.29
CA ILE A 338 19.97 2.74 23.36
C ILE A 338 19.92 3.57 24.63
N TYR A 339 19.08 3.16 25.58
CA TYR A 339 19.08 3.75 26.91
C TYR A 339 20.24 3.18 27.74
N LYS A 340 21.05 4.06 28.33
CA LYS A 340 22.15 3.72 29.24
C LYS A 340 21.75 4.06 30.68
N PRO A 341 21.38 3.07 31.52
CA PRO A 341 20.90 3.31 32.88
C PRO A 341 21.95 3.99 33.77
N ASN A 342 23.21 3.57 33.65
CA ASN A 342 24.31 4.04 34.51
C ASN A 342 24.56 5.55 34.39
N THR A 343 24.32 6.12 33.22
CA THR A 343 24.51 7.55 32.93
C THR A 343 23.19 8.29 32.77
N ASN A 344 22.06 7.58 32.81
CA ASN A 344 20.73 8.08 32.47
C ASN A 344 20.70 8.85 31.13
N THR A 345 21.38 8.33 30.11
CA THR A 345 21.48 8.94 28.78
C THR A 345 20.85 8.08 27.71
N LEU A 346 20.28 8.71 26.68
CA LEU A 346 19.78 8.04 25.48
C LEU A 346 20.76 8.25 24.32
N GLU A 347 21.26 7.15 23.75
CA GLU A 347 22.13 7.20 22.57
C GLU A 347 21.30 7.02 21.30
N LEU A 348 21.44 7.97 20.38
CA LEU A 348 20.68 8.04 19.12
C LEU A 348 21.64 8.13 17.95
N THR A 349 21.45 7.29 16.93
CA THR A 349 22.14 7.44 15.63
C THR A 349 21.13 7.91 14.60
N ILE A 350 21.15 9.20 14.29
CA ILE A 350 20.11 9.87 13.50
C ILE A 350 20.65 10.23 12.11
N ARG A 351 19.88 9.92 11.06
CA ARG A 351 20.11 10.45 9.70
C ARG A 351 19.33 11.73 9.52
N HIS A 352 19.88 12.66 8.75
CA HIS A 352 19.26 13.96 8.42
C HIS A 352 19.02 14.88 9.63
N PHE A 353 19.73 14.68 10.74
CA PHE A 353 19.59 15.52 11.93
C PHE A 353 19.98 17.00 11.71
N HIS A 354 20.95 17.23 10.82
CA HIS A 354 21.42 18.56 10.39
C HIS A 354 21.04 18.87 8.94
N ALA A 355 19.98 18.26 8.42
CA ALA A 355 19.59 18.48 7.03
C ALA A 355 18.93 19.85 6.78
N HIS A 356 18.71 20.62 7.84
CA HIS A 356 18.20 21.98 7.81
C HIS A 356 19.25 22.94 8.40
N ASP A 357 19.05 24.25 8.23
CA ASP A 357 20.01 25.28 8.65
C ASP A 357 20.36 25.22 10.15
N GLN A 358 19.47 24.65 10.97
CA GLN A 358 19.66 24.42 12.40
C GLN A 358 19.51 22.93 12.74
N PRO A 359 20.25 22.42 13.75
CA PRO A 359 20.01 21.07 14.27
C PRO A 359 18.59 20.94 14.81
N LEU A 360 18.00 19.76 14.66
CA LEU A 360 16.72 19.46 15.30
C LEU A 360 16.86 19.36 16.82
N GLU A 361 15.86 19.82 17.54
CA GLU A 361 15.72 19.59 18.98
C GLU A 361 15.19 18.18 19.23
N VAL A 362 15.61 17.56 20.33
CA VAL A 362 15.13 16.23 20.75
C VAL A 362 14.18 16.38 21.92
N TRP A 363 13.02 15.74 21.84
CA TRP A 363 11.96 15.79 22.85
C TRP A 363 11.48 14.38 23.19
N LEU A 364 11.07 14.16 24.44
CA LEU A 364 10.42 12.93 24.92
C LEU A 364 9.01 13.25 25.40
N GLY A 365 8.00 12.99 24.57
CA GLY A 365 6.64 13.46 24.80
C GLY A 365 6.62 14.99 24.88
N ASN A 366 6.18 15.51 26.03
CA ASN A 366 6.19 16.95 26.34
C ASN A 366 7.46 17.42 27.06
N HIS A 367 8.48 16.57 27.19
CA HIS A 367 9.74 16.89 27.86
C HIS A 367 10.83 17.24 26.85
N GLY A 368 11.22 18.51 26.80
CA GLY A 368 12.31 18.99 25.97
C GLY A 368 12.37 20.53 25.92
N PRO A 369 13.26 21.10 25.08
CA PRO A 369 14.29 20.37 24.34
C PRO A 369 15.27 19.70 25.31
N LEU A 370 15.62 18.44 25.05
CA LEU A 370 16.59 17.72 25.85
C LEU A 370 18.00 18.24 25.53
N ASP A 371 18.86 18.31 26.55
CA ASP A 371 20.26 18.68 26.36
C ASP A 371 20.98 17.62 25.49
N ILE A 372 21.26 17.98 24.24
CA ILE A 372 22.03 17.15 23.30
C ILE A 372 23.52 17.33 23.62
N ARG A 373 24.05 16.49 24.53
CA ARG A 373 25.48 16.45 24.85
C ARG A 373 26.13 15.22 24.19
N ILE A 374 27.01 15.43 23.22
CA ILE A 374 28.06 14.45 22.93
C ILE A 374 28.97 14.45 24.18
N ILE A 375 28.93 13.34 24.95
CA ILE A 375 29.79 12.97 26.11
C ILE A 375 29.34 13.49 27.52
N TRP A 376 28.91 12.51 28.32
CA TRP A 376 28.85 12.31 29.80
C TRP A 376 28.18 13.35 30.75
N PRO A 377 27.48 12.86 31.82
CA PRO A 377 26.26 13.49 32.34
C PRO A 377 26.45 14.31 33.63
N SER A 378 25.50 15.20 33.87
CA SER A 378 25.03 15.58 35.21
C SER A 378 23.51 15.67 35.18
N VAL A 379 22.85 14.87 36.01
CA VAL A 379 21.41 14.61 36.03
C VAL A 379 20.66 15.79 36.67
N GLY A 380 19.80 16.46 35.89
CA GLY A 380 18.76 17.36 36.38
C GLY A 380 17.43 16.63 36.47
N SER A 381 16.86 16.55 37.67
CA SER A 381 15.59 15.88 37.98
C SER A 381 14.39 16.55 37.32
N VAL A 382 13.65 15.83 36.48
CA VAL A 382 12.29 16.21 36.08
C VAL A 382 11.31 15.68 37.14
N VAL A 383 10.64 16.59 37.85
CA VAL A 383 9.56 16.27 38.80
C VAL A 383 8.25 16.19 38.04
N MET A 384 7.65 14.99 37.99
CA MET A 384 6.30 14.78 37.43
C MET A 384 5.25 15.00 38.52
N LYS A 385 4.37 15.98 38.33
CA LYS A 385 3.15 16.10 39.14
C LYS A 385 2.13 15.04 38.69
N GLY A 386 1.79 14.15 39.62
CA GLY A 386 0.53 13.42 39.71
C GLY A 386 -0.04 12.81 38.44
N HIS A 387 0.35 11.56 38.14
CA HIS A 387 -0.52 10.66 37.40
C HIS A 387 -0.32 9.23 37.95
N GLU A 388 -1.37 8.64 38.51
CA GLU A 388 -1.39 7.27 39.04
C GLU A 388 -1.44 6.23 37.90
N THR A 389 -0.44 6.23 37.02
CA THR A 389 -0.29 5.20 35.99
C THR A 389 0.98 4.38 36.28
N PRO A 390 0.90 3.04 36.45
CA PRO A 390 2.06 2.22 36.78
C PRO A 390 3.12 2.20 35.67
N PHE A 391 2.75 2.63 34.47
CA PHE A 391 3.66 2.81 33.34
C PHE A 391 3.38 4.13 32.63
N LEU A 392 4.44 4.83 32.21
CA LEU A 392 4.39 6.03 31.38
C LEU A 392 5.14 5.76 30.08
N GLU A 393 4.48 5.97 28.93
CA GLU A 393 5.11 5.84 27.61
C GLU A 393 5.26 7.23 26.98
N LEU A 394 6.50 7.63 26.69
CA LEU A 394 6.83 8.92 26.11
C LEU A 394 7.41 8.73 24.69
N PRO A 395 6.78 9.28 23.65
CA PRO A 395 7.31 9.17 22.28
C PRO A 395 8.57 10.02 22.11
N LEU A 396 9.55 9.52 21.37
CA LEU A 396 10.70 10.29 20.93
C LEU A 396 10.31 11.16 19.73
N LEU A 397 10.48 12.46 19.89
CA LEU A 397 10.11 13.48 18.91
C LEU A 397 11.34 14.31 18.53
N PHE A 398 11.43 14.68 17.26
CA PHE A 398 12.38 15.69 16.80
C PHE A 398 11.62 16.95 16.39
N VAL A 399 12.03 18.10 16.92
CA VAL A 399 11.34 19.38 16.72
C VAL A 399 12.27 20.34 16.00
N ARG A 400 11.78 20.97 14.94
CA ARG A 400 12.49 22.00 14.20
C ARG A 400 12.19 23.36 14.80
N ASP A 401 13.09 24.33 14.59
CA ASP A 401 12.99 25.72 15.05
C ASP A 401 11.70 26.45 14.61
N ASP A 402 11.05 26.00 13.54
CA ASP A 402 9.74 26.53 13.10
C ASP A 402 8.53 25.76 13.65
N GLY A 403 8.74 24.89 14.64
CA GLY A 403 7.67 24.14 15.32
C GLY A 403 7.19 22.89 14.56
N LEU A 404 7.90 22.46 13.51
CA LEU A 404 7.63 21.19 12.86
C LEU A 404 8.09 20.02 13.75
N VAL A 405 7.17 19.11 14.04
CA VAL A 405 7.41 17.94 14.90
C VAL A 405 7.40 16.66 14.07
N TYR A 406 8.50 15.93 14.14
CA TYR A 406 8.70 14.60 13.57
C TYR A 406 8.58 13.54 14.66
N ASN A 407 7.64 12.62 14.52
CA ASN A 407 7.56 11.43 15.37
C ASN A 407 8.32 10.28 14.69
N VAL A 408 9.34 9.75 15.35
CA VAL A 408 10.18 8.66 14.81
C VAL A 408 9.71 7.26 15.20
N CYS A 409 8.48 7.14 15.68
CA CYS A 409 7.81 5.87 16.02
C CYS A 409 8.60 5.02 17.01
N GLN A 410 9.27 5.67 17.96
CA GLN A 410 10.01 5.03 19.04
C GLN A 410 9.59 5.69 20.34
N SER A 411 9.44 4.91 21.41
CA SER A 411 9.01 5.45 22.70
C SER A 411 9.82 4.90 23.86
N LEU A 412 9.91 5.68 24.94
CA LEU A 412 10.47 5.23 26.20
C LEU A 412 9.32 4.90 27.14
N ARG A 413 9.27 3.65 27.58
CA ARG A 413 8.35 3.18 28.61
C ARG A 413 9.05 3.13 29.95
N TYR A 414 8.53 3.90 30.90
CA TYR A 414 8.92 3.92 32.30
C TYR A 414 7.97 3.03 33.10
N GLU A 415 8.50 2.16 33.95
CA GLU A 415 7.74 1.45 34.99
C GLU A 415 8.00 2.15 36.32
N GLN A 416 6.95 2.58 37.02
CA GLN A 416 7.07 3.34 38.27
C GLN A 416 6.85 2.45 39.51
N GLU A 417 7.69 2.59 40.53
CA GLU A 417 7.39 2.04 41.87
C GLU A 417 6.38 2.91 42.64
N ARG A 418 5.71 2.35 43.65
CA ARG A 418 4.71 3.03 44.51
C ARG A 418 5.20 4.33 45.18
N HIS A 419 6.48 4.67 45.08
CA HIS A 419 7.11 5.89 45.61
C HIS A 419 7.69 6.83 44.55
N GLY A 420 7.28 6.69 43.29
CA GLY A 420 7.58 7.67 42.24
C GLY A 420 8.92 7.51 41.53
N ARG A 421 9.78 6.57 41.95
CA ARG A 421 11.05 6.25 41.27
C ARG A 421 10.86 5.28 40.10
N PRO A 422 11.55 5.46 38.95
CA PRO A 422 11.49 4.53 37.84
C PRO A 422 12.21 3.21 38.19
N LYS A 423 11.47 2.09 38.11
CA LYS A 423 11.94 0.71 38.33
C LYS A 423 12.69 0.16 37.12
N SER A 424 12.19 0.45 35.92
CA SER A 424 12.83 0.07 34.67
C SER A 424 12.45 1.05 33.56
N VAL A 425 13.38 1.27 32.62
CA VAL A 425 13.15 2.05 31.39
C VAL A 425 13.40 1.12 30.21
N LYS A 426 12.44 1.04 29.30
CA LYS A 426 12.54 0.25 28.07
C LYS A 426 12.32 1.14 26.87
N VAL A 427 13.15 0.96 25.84
CA VAL A 427 12.93 1.54 24.51
C VAL A 427 12.01 0.58 23.75
N LEU A 428 10.91 1.09 23.21
CA LEU A 428 9.92 0.36 22.42
C LEU A 428 10.02 0.72 20.94
#